data_AF-A0A2V2RZ57-F1
#
_entry.id   AF-A0A2V2RZ57-F1
#
_cell.length_a   1.000
_cell.length_b   1.000
_cell.length_c   1.000
_cell.angle_alpha   90.00
_cell.angle_beta   90.00
_cell.angle_gamma   90.00
#
_symmetry.space_group_name_H-M   'P 1'
#
loop_
_entity.id
_entity.type
_entity.pdbx_description
1 polymer ?
#
loop_
_entity_poly.entity_id
_entity_poly.type
_entity_poly.pdbx_seq_one_letter_code
_entity_poly.pdbx_strand_id
1 'polypeptide(L)'
;MYPKDSLENWFQGKGIWQDVSDQDWHNWGWQLKNRITTLEKLEKYIDLTPEERQGCEFANTKLALAITPYFFNLIDRENPECPIRRQVIPRAGEMNTSAIEKLDPVGEEDSMVVPGLVHRYPDRVLFLVTDRCAAYCRYCTRSRLVSNAQDYNFHPKLDAGIKYIEEHPEIRDVLLSGGDPLLLSDNKLDTLLGRLKQIKHVEFVRIGSRIPIFLPQRITPELCDILKKHGPIWMSIHVNHPKECTHELRSACERLSYAGVPLGNQSVLLKDVNDSVEIMKSLIHRLLMMRVRPYYLYQCDLVTGSEHFRTEVTKGLEIIEGLRGHTTGYAIPQYVIDAPGGGGKIPVNPQYVEKMDSKEVHLRNYAGEKYKYLF
;
A
#
# COMPACT_ATOMS: atom_id res chain seq x y z
N MET A 1 17.15 -0.89 13.56
CA MET A 1 15.80 -1.40 13.91
C MET A 1 15.53 -1.05 15.37
N TYR A 2 14.26 -0.94 15.74
CA TYR A 2 13.81 -0.58 17.08
C TYR A 2 14.53 -1.41 18.16
N PRO A 3 14.92 -0.81 19.30
CA PRO A 3 14.69 0.57 19.71
C PRO A 3 15.70 1.58 19.13
N LYS A 4 16.67 1.14 18.32
CA LYS A 4 17.74 1.97 17.77
C LYS A 4 17.35 2.67 16.46
N ASP A 5 16.06 2.89 16.22
CA ASP A 5 15.63 3.64 15.05
C ASP A 5 16.01 5.11 15.20
N SER A 6 16.84 5.59 14.28
CA SER A 6 17.33 6.97 14.22
C SER A 6 17.27 7.41 12.76
N LEU A 7 16.98 8.70 12.55
CA LEU A 7 16.99 9.31 11.21
C LEU A 7 18.37 9.19 10.55
N GLU A 8 19.45 9.22 11.32
CA GLU A 8 20.83 9.09 10.81
C GLU A 8 21.07 7.79 10.05
N ASN A 9 20.27 6.76 10.32
CA ASN A 9 20.39 5.43 9.71
C ASN A 9 19.39 5.22 8.56
N TRP A 10 18.68 6.26 8.13
CA TRP A 10 17.74 6.16 7.01
C TRP A 10 18.48 6.37 5.70
N PHE A 11 18.07 5.64 4.67
CA PHE A 11 18.68 5.81 3.35
C PHE A 11 18.44 7.23 2.84
N GLN A 12 19.45 7.77 2.15
CA GLN A 12 19.37 9.05 1.43
C GLN A 12 20.29 9.03 0.22
N GLY A 13 19.93 9.80 -0.81
CA GLY A 13 20.78 10.06 -1.96
C GLY A 13 20.58 9.07 -3.12
N LYS A 14 21.54 9.09 -4.05
CA LYS A 14 21.38 8.46 -5.37
C LYS A 14 21.93 7.05 -5.47
N GLY A 15 22.59 6.51 -4.44
CA GLY A 15 23.08 5.13 -4.43
C GLY A 15 23.97 4.83 -5.64
N ILE A 16 23.52 3.95 -6.53
CA ILE A 16 24.25 3.58 -7.77
C ILE A 16 24.04 4.56 -8.92
N TRP A 17 23.16 5.55 -8.76
CA TRP A 17 22.81 6.55 -9.77
C TRP A 17 23.53 7.89 -9.51
N GLN A 18 24.74 7.87 -8.93
CA GLN A 18 25.47 9.09 -8.55
C GLN A 18 25.79 10.00 -9.75
N ASP A 19 25.98 9.40 -10.93
CA ASP A 19 26.26 10.14 -12.18
C ASP A 19 25.03 10.84 -12.77
N VAL A 20 23.81 10.54 -12.28
CA VAL A 20 22.59 11.22 -12.70
C VAL A 20 22.55 12.62 -12.09
N SER A 21 22.25 13.65 -12.89
CA SER A 21 22.14 15.03 -12.40
C SER A 21 21.09 15.16 -11.27
N ASP A 22 21.25 16.13 -10.36
CA ASP A 22 20.22 16.38 -9.33
C ASP A 22 18.87 16.76 -9.96
N GLN A 23 18.92 17.53 -11.05
CA GLN A 23 17.73 17.94 -11.79
C GLN A 23 16.94 16.72 -12.29
N ASP A 24 17.62 15.75 -12.90
CA ASP A 24 16.97 14.52 -13.38
C ASP A 24 16.53 13.61 -12.23
N TRP A 25 17.38 13.45 -11.21
CA TRP A 25 17.07 12.60 -10.06
C TRP A 25 15.79 13.04 -9.33
N HIS A 26 15.60 14.35 -9.17
CA HIS A 26 14.42 14.94 -8.53
C HIS A 26 13.24 15.14 -9.49
N ASN A 27 13.40 14.83 -10.78
CA ASN A 27 12.32 14.87 -11.76
C ASN A 27 11.56 13.53 -11.77
N TRP A 28 10.31 13.56 -11.31
CA TRP A 28 9.47 12.35 -11.27
C TRP A 28 9.19 11.75 -12.65
N GLY A 29 9.16 12.58 -13.70
CA GLY A 29 9.05 12.13 -15.09
C GLY A 29 10.31 11.39 -15.58
N TRP A 30 11.49 11.84 -15.18
CA TRP A 30 12.75 11.13 -15.47
C TRP A 30 12.77 9.75 -14.79
N GLN A 31 12.39 9.68 -13.51
CA GLN A 31 12.30 8.42 -12.76
C GLN A 31 11.35 7.42 -13.45
N LEU A 32 10.20 7.88 -13.94
CA LEU A 32 9.24 7.03 -14.66
C LEU A 32 9.75 6.58 -16.05
N LYS A 33 10.45 7.46 -16.76
CA LYS A 33 11.06 7.15 -18.07
C LYS A 33 12.20 6.12 -17.96
N ASN A 34 12.93 6.15 -16.85
CA ASN A 34 14.12 5.31 -16.62
C ASN A 34 13.84 4.08 -15.75
N ARG A 35 12.58 3.64 -15.65
CA ARG A 35 12.25 2.42 -14.91
C ARG A 35 12.94 1.19 -15.50
N ILE A 36 13.42 0.34 -14.61
CA ILE A 36 13.88 -1.01 -14.94
C ILE A 36 12.65 -1.85 -15.23
N THR A 37 12.50 -2.24 -16.50
CA THR A 37 11.28 -2.85 -17.05
C THR A 37 11.54 -4.13 -17.83
N THR A 38 12.80 -4.52 -18.00
CA THR A 38 13.20 -5.74 -18.70
C THR A 38 14.25 -6.49 -17.89
N LEU A 39 14.33 -7.80 -18.11
CA LEU A 39 15.33 -8.66 -17.48
C LEU A 39 16.75 -8.18 -17.77
N GLU A 40 17.05 -7.83 -19.03
CA GLU A 40 18.38 -7.39 -19.44
C GLU A 40 18.79 -6.06 -18.79
N LYS A 41 17.83 -5.17 -18.51
CA LYS A 41 18.11 -3.96 -17.75
C LYS A 41 18.35 -4.26 -16.28
N LEU A 42 17.61 -5.20 -15.70
CA LEU A 42 17.76 -5.59 -14.30
C LEU A 42 19.13 -6.23 -14.05
N GLU A 43 19.54 -7.16 -14.91
CA GLU A 43 20.81 -7.90 -14.80
C GLU A 43 22.06 -7.01 -14.93
N LYS A 44 21.93 -5.79 -15.47
CA LYS A 44 23.03 -4.80 -15.45
C LYS A 44 23.35 -4.27 -14.06
N TYR A 45 22.40 -4.33 -13.14
CA TYR A 45 22.52 -3.70 -11.82
C TYR A 45 22.61 -4.70 -10.68
N ILE A 46 22.20 -5.95 -10.92
CA ILE A 46 22.11 -6.97 -9.89
C ILE A 46 22.20 -8.39 -10.45
N ASP A 47 22.89 -9.25 -9.69
CA ASP A 47 22.86 -10.69 -9.93
C ASP A 47 21.50 -11.27 -9.48
N LEU A 48 20.89 -12.04 -10.37
CA LEU A 48 19.60 -12.68 -10.10
C LEU A 48 19.81 -14.13 -9.69
N THR A 49 19.04 -14.58 -8.71
CA THR A 49 18.90 -16.01 -8.44
C THR A 49 18.19 -16.69 -9.63
N PRO A 50 18.35 -18.03 -9.78
CA PRO A 50 17.60 -18.77 -10.80
C PRO A 50 16.09 -18.55 -10.72
N GLU A 51 15.53 -18.47 -9.51
CA GLU A 51 14.09 -18.22 -9.30
C GLU A 51 13.67 -16.82 -9.75
N GLU A 52 14.48 -15.79 -9.48
CA GLU A 52 14.17 -14.42 -9.90
C GLU A 52 14.27 -14.27 -11.41
N ARG A 53 15.26 -14.90 -12.03
CA ARG A 53 15.39 -14.90 -13.50
C ARG A 53 14.16 -15.55 -14.16
N GLN A 54 13.79 -16.74 -13.70
CA GLN A 54 12.61 -17.44 -14.21
C GLN A 54 11.31 -16.63 -13.98
N GLY A 55 11.17 -16.01 -12.80
CA GLY A 55 10.06 -15.12 -12.51
C GLY A 55 9.99 -13.92 -13.46
N CYS A 56 11.14 -13.31 -13.77
CA CYS A 56 11.21 -12.17 -14.69
C CYS A 56 10.83 -12.55 -16.12
N GLU A 57 11.23 -13.74 -16.58
CA GLU A 57 10.82 -14.29 -17.88
C GLU A 57 9.31 -14.51 -17.95
N PHE A 58 8.70 -14.95 -16.85
CA PHE A 58 7.24 -15.16 -16.74
C PHE A 58 6.44 -13.87 -16.56
N ALA A 59 7.04 -12.81 -16.02
CA ALA A 59 6.34 -11.61 -15.50
C ALA A 59 5.35 -10.98 -16.49
N ASN A 60 5.67 -10.93 -17.77
CA ASN A 60 4.81 -10.31 -18.80
C ASN A 60 3.53 -11.08 -19.11
N THR A 61 3.33 -12.27 -18.54
CA THR A 61 2.08 -13.04 -18.65
C THR A 61 1.14 -12.83 -17.45
N LYS A 62 1.61 -12.14 -16.39
CA LYS A 62 0.88 -11.99 -15.13
C LYS A 62 0.92 -10.57 -14.60
N LEU A 63 2.12 -10.05 -14.33
CA LEU A 63 2.33 -8.71 -13.80
C LEU A 63 3.71 -8.24 -14.22
N ALA A 64 3.76 -7.20 -15.07
CA ALA A 64 5.01 -6.75 -15.67
C ALA A 64 6.05 -6.32 -14.61
N LEU A 65 7.34 -6.43 -14.96
CA LEU A 65 8.42 -5.84 -14.18
C LEU A 65 8.43 -4.32 -14.39
N ALA A 66 8.42 -3.55 -13.30
CA ALA A 66 8.74 -2.13 -13.34
C ALA A 66 9.26 -1.69 -11.96
N ILE A 67 10.43 -1.06 -11.93
CA ILE A 67 11.04 -0.51 -10.72
C ILE A 67 11.63 0.86 -11.04
N THR A 68 11.30 1.90 -10.27
CA THR A 68 11.92 3.23 -10.42
C THR A 68 13.38 3.20 -9.99
N PRO A 69 14.26 4.02 -10.59
CA PRO A 69 15.65 4.16 -10.14
C PRO A 69 15.75 4.46 -8.63
N TYR A 70 14.91 5.37 -8.12
CA TYR A 70 14.81 5.67 -6.69
C TYR A 70 14.51 4.43 -5.84
N PHE A 71 13.45 3.68 -6.15
CA PHE A 71 13.10 2.52 -5.32
C PHE A 71 14.11 1.39 -5.45
N PHE A 72 14.74 1.25 -6.62
CA PHE A 72 15.80 0.28 -6.84
C PHE A 72 17.00 0.48 -5.90
N ASN A 73 17.33 1.72 -5.51
CA ASN A 73 18.40 1.97 -4.54
C ASN A 73 18.18 1.34 -3.15
N LEU A 74 16.93 1.01 -2.81
CA LEU A 74 16.59 0.41 -1.52
C LEU A 74 16.84 -1.10 -1.51
N ILE A 75 17.11 -1.69 -2.69
CA ILE A 75 17.50 -3.09 -2.82
C ILE A 75 18.93 -3.27 -2.33
N ASP A 76 19.06 -4.09 -1.29
CA ASP A 76 20.32 -4.71 -0.94
C ASP A 76 20.68 -5.75 -2.01
N ARG A 77 21.73 -5.47 -2.77
CA ARG A 77 22.03 -6.17 -4.01
C ARG A 77 22.76 -7.49 -3.82
N GLU A 78 23.47 -7.60 -2.71
CA GLU A 78 24.26 -8.77 -2.34
C GLU A 78 23.45 -9.77 -1.50
N ASN A 79 22.22 -9.40 -1.14
CA ASN A 79 21.33 -10.22 -0.33
C ASN A 79 20.12 -10.69 -1.15
N PRO A 80 20.11 -11.95 -1.63
CA PRO A 80 18.96 -12.55 -2.31
C PRO A 80 17.68 -12.54 -1.46
N GLU A 81 17.81 -12.50 -0.14
CA GLU A 81 16.72 -12.50 0.82
C GLU A 81 16.27 -11.08 1.19
N CYS A 82 16.74 -10.07 0.46
CA CYS A 82 16.37 -8.68 0.73
C CYS A 82 14.84 -8.48 0.69
N PRO A 83 14.21 -7.97 1.76
CA PRO A 83 12.77 -7.78 1.83
C PRO A 83 12.26 -6.73 0.83
N ILE A 84 13.14 -5.84 0.35
CA ILE A 84 12.78 -4.89 -0.71
C ILE A 84 12.76 -5.60 -2.07
N ARG A 85 13.74 -6.45 -2.38
CA ARG A 85 13.77 -7.23 -3.64
C ARG A 85 12.52 -8.07 -3.79
N ARG A 86 12.16 -8.81 -2.73
CA ARG A 86 10.98 -9.68 -2.69
C ARG A 86 9.70 -8.93 -3.11
N GLN A 87 9.57 -7.66 -2.77
CA GLN A 87 8.36 -6.90 -3.08
C GLN A 87 8.22 -6.46 -4.55
N VAL A 88 9.30 -6.42 -5.34
CA VAL A 88 9.27 -5.81 -6.70
C VAL A 88 9.97 -6.61 -7.80
N ILE A 89 10.84 -7.56 -7.46
CA ILE A 89 11.49 -8.45 -8.43
C ILE A 89 10.67 -9.74 -8.54
N PRO A 90 10.16 -10.09 -9.73
CA PRO A 90 9.39 -11.29 -9.94
C PRO A 90 10.14 -12.57 -9.53
N ARG A 91 9.41 -13.58 -9.05
CA ARG A 91 9.98 -14.90 -8.71
C ARG A 91 9.19 -16.06 -9.29
N ALA A 92 9.85 -17.21 -9.46
CA ALA A 92 9.25 -18.46 -9.93
C ALA A 92 8.00 -18.87 -9.13
N GLY A 93 7.95 -18.56 -7.83
CA GLY A 93 6.78 -18.80 -6.98
C GLY A 93 5.49 -18.14 -7.48
N GLU A 94 5.57 -17.10 -8.31
CA GLU A 94 4.40 -16.46 -8.92
C GLU A 94 3.77 -17.26 -10.06
N MET A 95 4.49 -18.24 -10.60
CA MET A 95 4.02 -19.14 -11.66
C MET A 95 3.06 -20.20 -11.12
N ASN A 96 3.16 -20.50 -9.83
CA ASN A 96 2.33 -21.49 -9.17
C ASN A 96 1.05 -20.80 -8.66
N THR A 97 -0.10 -21.34 -9.02
CA THR A 97 -1.40 -20.88 -8.50
C THR A 97 -2.06 -22.02 -7.75
N SER A 98 -2.45 -21.76 -6.50
CA SER A 98 -3.15 -22.74 -5.67
C SER A 98 -4.67 -22.71 -5.93
N ALA A 99 -5.38 -23.78 -5.57
CA ALA A 99 -6.83 -23.89 -5.81
C ALA A 99 -7.69 -22.88 -5.03
N ILE A 100 -7.13 -22.26 -3.98
CA ILE A 100 -7.82 -21.26 -3.16
C ILE A 100 -7.61 -19.82 -3.64
N GLU A 101 -6.68 -19.61 -4.58
CA GLU A 101 -6.40 -18.29 -5.14
C GLU A 101 -7.35 -17.93 -6.27
N LYS A 102 -7.64 -16.64 -6.42
CA LYS A 102 -8.55 -16.09 -7.43
C LYS A 102 -7.93 -14.85 -8.07
N LEU A 103 -8.38 -14.51 -9.29
CA LEU A 103 -8.00 -13.26 -9.96
C LEU A 103 -8.55 -12.05 -9.21
N ASP A 104 -9.82 -12.13 -8.76
CA ASP A 104 -10.47 -11.14 -7.92
C ASP A 104 -10.89 -11.74 -6.56
N PRO A 105 -9.94 -11.96 -5.64
CA PRO A 105 -10.23 -12.63 -4.37
C PRO A 105 -11.14 -11.80 -3.48
N VAL A 106 -11.09 -10.48 -3.64
CA VAL A 106 -11.84 -9.53 -2.83
C VAL A 106 -13.19 -9.16 -3.44
N GLY A 107 -13.58 -9.66 -4.62
CA GLY A 107 -14.89 -9.40 -5.22
C GLY A 107 -15.12 -7.91 -5.52
N GLU A 108 -14.15 -7.25 -6.16
CA GLU A 108 -14.31 -5.88 -6.67
C GLU A 108 -15.24 -5.83 -7.90
N GLU A 109 -15.17 -6.82 -8.78
CA GLU A 109 -15.96 -6.89 -10.01
C GLU A 109 -17.45 -7.10 -9.75
N ASP A 110 -17.80 -7.99 -8.81
CA ASP A 110 -19.20 -8.26 -8.44
C ASP A 110 -19.91 -7.04 -7.86
N SER A 111 -19.15 -6.12 -7.27
CA SER A 111 -19.65 -4.85 -6.71
C SER A 111 -19.39 -3.64 -7.63
N MET A 112 -18.99 -3.88 -8.88
CA MET A 112 -18.69 -2.83 -9.85
C MET A 112 -19.97 -2.34 -10.53
N VAL A 113 -20.46 -1.20 -10.09
CA VAL A 113 -21.71 -0.59 -10.58
C VAL A 113 -21.54 0.12 -11.94
N VAL A 114 -20.31 0.57 -12.22
CA VAL A 114 -19.87 1.20 -13.47
C VAL A 114 -18.40 0.82 -13.68
N PRO A 115 -17.89 0.65 -14.91
CA PRO A 115 -16.47 0.34 -15.13
C PRO A 115 -15.51 1.29 -14.40
N GLY A 116 -14.83 0.73 -13.39
CA GLY A 116 -13.90 1.46 -12.51
C GLY A 116 -14.52 2.01 -11.22
N LEU A 117 -15.81 1.83 -10.95
CA LEU A 117 -16.45 2.27 -9.70
C LEU A 117 -17.07 1.07 -8.97
N VAL A 118 -16.54 0.78 -7.79
CA VAL A 118 -16.97 -0.32 -6.92
C VAL A 118 -17.75 0.25 -5.74
N HIS A 119 -19.00 -0.14 -5.59
CA HIS A 119 -19.89 0.28 -4.50
C HIS A 119 -20.28 -0.92 -3.65
N ARG A 120 -19.40 -1.30 -2.72
CA ARG A 120 -19.59 -2.45 -1.82
C ARG A 120 -20.28 -2.08 -0.51
N TYR A 121 -19.89 -0.94 0.05
CA TYR A 121 -20.33 -0.52 1.37
C TYR A 121 -21.39 0.57 1.23
N PRO A 122 -22.31 0.72 2.19
CA PRO A 122 -23.49 1.57 2.02
C PRO A 122 -23.22 3.05 1.73
N ASP A 123 -22.09 3.59 2.19
CA ASP A 123 -21.85 5.04 2.25
C ASP A 123 -20.59 5.50 1.50
N ARG A 124 -19.95 4.58 0.76
CA ARG A 124 -18.63 4.85 0.16
C ARG A 124 -18.32 4.00 -1.05
N VAL A 125 -17.53 4.57 -1.95
CA VAL A 125 -17.12 3.94 -3.20
C VAL A 125 -15.60 3.89 -3.35
N LEU A 126 -15.14 2.85 -4.05
CA LEU A 126 -13.78 2.73 -4.55
C LEU A 126 -13.78 3.08 -6.04
N PHE A 127 -13.09 4.15 -6.40
CA PHE A 127 -13.01 4.68 -7.75
C PHE A 127 -11.61 4.40 -8.33
N LEU A 128 -11.51 3.40 -9.17
CA LEU A 128 -10.31 3.02 -9.92
C LEU A 128 -10.14 3.98 -11.10
N VAL A 129 -9.13 4.84 -11.05
CA VAL A 129 -8.94 5.95 -12.02
C VAL A 129 -7.77 5.75 -12.97
N THR A 130 -7.01 4.65 -12.80
CA THR A 130 -5.85 4.28 -13.63
C THR A 130 -5.48 2.81 -13.41
N ASP A 131 -4.78 2.21 -14.37
CA ASP A 131 -4.17 0.87 -14.33
C ASP A 131 -2.64 0.91 -14.13
N ARG A 132 -2.05 2.10 -14.04
CA ARG A 132 -0.58 2.27 -13.98
C ARG A 132 -0.09 2.48 -12.56
N CYS A 133 1.06 1.88 -12.24
CA CYS A 133 1.85 2.13 -11.04
C CYS A 133 3.28 2.54 -11.42
N ALA A 134 3.98 3.23 -10.50
CA ALA A 134 5.39 3.58 -10.71
C ALA A 134 6.28 2.33 -10.65
N ALA A 135 5.99 1.43 -9.72
CA ALA A 135 6.52 0.08 -9.68
C ALA A 135 5.39 -0.91 -9.36
N TYR A 136 5.58 -2.19 -9.66
CA TYR A 136 4.55 -3.21 -9.45
C TYR A 136 4.90 -4.13 -8.28
N CYS A 137 4.08 -4.09 -7.24
CA CYS A 137 4.20 -4.97 -6.08
C CYS A 137 3.94 -6.42 -6.49
N ARG A 138 4.83 -7.37 -6.16
CA ARG A 138 4.66 -8.79 -6.51
C ARG A 138 3.51 -9.50 -5.76
N TYR A 139 2.90 -8.81 -4.81
CA TYR A 139 1.74 -9.24 -4.02
C TYR A 139 0.48 -8.38 -4.30
N CYS A 140 0.40 -7.73 -5.47
CA CYS A 140 -0.67 -6.79 -5.79
C CYS A 140 -2.05 -7.47 -5.89
N THR A 141 -3.01 -7.06 -5.05
CA THR A 141 -4.43 -7.48 -5.10
C THR A 141 -5.09 -7.27 -6.46
N ARG A 142 -4.61 -6.27 -7.21
CA ARG A 142 -5.13 -5.89 -8.53
C ARG A 142 -4.20 -6.29 -9.67
N SER A 143 -3.37 -7.31 -9.50
CA SER A 143 -2.44 -7.80 -10.54
C SER A 143 -3.12 -8.12 -11.88
N ARG A 144 -4.40 -8.55 -11.85
CA ARG A 144 -5.24 -8.75 -13.05
C ARG A 144 -5.49 -7.47 -13.86
N LEU A 145 -5.57 -6.32 -13.18
CA LEU A 145 -6.02 -5.04 -13.75
C LEU A 145 -4.85 -4.16 -14.15
N VAL A 146 -3.78 -4.17 -13.37
CA VAL A 146 -2.65 -3.26 -13.55
C VAL A 146 -1.62 -3.81 -14.55
N SER A 147 -0.74 -2.94 -15.04
CA SER A 147 0.35 -3.25 -15.97
C SER A 147 -0.04 -3.69 -17.39
N ASN A 148 -1.28 -4.13 -17.63
CA ASN A 148 -1.76 -4.74 -18.87
C ASN A 148 -0.99 -5.99 -19.30
N ALA A 149 -0.35 -6.70 -18.38
CA ALA A 149 0.35 -7.96 -18.70
C ALA A 149 -0.62 -9.12 -19.01
N GLN A 150 -1.87 -9.01 -18.57
CA GLN A 150 -2.93 -10.01 -18.78
C GLN A 150 -3.99 -9.52 -19.76
N ASP A 151 -3.71 -8.48 -20.57
CA ASP A 151 -4.61 -7.92 -21.57
C ASP A 151 -6.03 -7.55 -21.06
N TYR A 152 -6.17 -7.24 -19.77
CA TYR A 152 -7.45 -6.84 -19.16
C TYR A 152 -8.02 -5.54 -19.76
N ASN A 153 -7.17 -4.71 -20.36
CA ASN A 153 -7.53 -3.48 -21.09
C ASN A 153 -8.42 -2.51 -20.28
N PHE A 154 -8.00 -2.20 -19.05
CA PHE A 154 -8.78 -1.35 -18.17
C PHE A 154 -8.85 0.10 -18.65
N HIS A 155 -10.07 0.59 -18.89
CA HIS A 155 -10.33 1.98 -19.24
C HIS A 155 -11.39 2.57 -18.29
N PRO A 156 -10.98 3.36 -17.28
CA PRO A 156 -11.90 3.89 -16.31
C PRO A 156 -12.88 4.86 -16.98
N LYS A 157 -14.18 4.66 -16.76
CA LYS A 157 -15.23 5.54 -17.28
C LYS A 157 -15.51 6.66 -16.27
N LEU A 158 -14.57 7.60 -16.15
CA LEU A 158 -14.59 8.63 -15.11
C LEU A 158 -15.91 9.43 -15.08
N ASP A 159 -16.43 9.84 -16.23
CA ASP A 159 -17.69 10.59 -16.30
C ASP A 159 -18.88 9.78 -15.78
N ALA A 160 -18.95 8.49 -16.13
CA ALA A 160 -20.01 7.61 -15.69
C ALA A 160 -19.91 7.31 -14.18
N GLY A 161 -18.68 7.17 -13.65
CA GLY A 161 -18.46 7.01 -12.22
C GLY A 161 -18.86 8.25 -11.42
N ILE A 162 -18.51 9.45 -11.89
CA ILE A 162 -18.92 10.72 -11.26
C ILE A 162 -20.44 10.86 -11.31
N LYS A 163 -21.08 10.58 -12.46
CA LYS A 163 -22.53 10.60 -12.59
C LYS A 163 -23.22 9.66 -11.61
N TYR A 164 -22.71 8.44 -11.46
CA TYR A 164 -23.24 7.50 -10.47
C TYR A 164 -23.16 8.09 -9.06
N ILE A 165 -22.02 8.69 -8.68
CA ILE A 165 -21.86 9.33 -7.37
C ILE A 165 -22.85 10.49 -7.19
N GLU A 166 -23.09 11.30 -8.23
CA GLU A 166 -24.08 12.40 -8.21
C GLU A 166 -25.51 11.88 -7.96
N GLU A 167 -25.86 10.73 -8.51
CA GLU A 167 -27.21 10.12 -8.44
C GLU A 167 -27.47 9.37 -7.11
N HIS A 168 -26.43 9.10 -6.31
CA HIS A 168 -26.50 8.27 -5.10
C HIS A 168 -26.12 9.08 -3.84
N PRO A 169 -27.09 9.76 -3.20
CA PRO A 169 -26.85 10.72 -2.12
C PRO A 169 -26.30 10.11 -0.82
N GLU A 170 -26.36 8.79 -0.66
CA GLU A 170 -25.78 8.06 0.47
C GLU A 170 -24.24 8.03 0.44
N ILE A 171 -23.61 8.29 -0.70
CA ILE A 171 -22.16 8.22 -0.89
C ILE A 171 -21.48 9.47 -0.33
N ARG A 172 -20.88 9.35 0.85
CA ARG A 172 -20.14 10.44 1.51
C ARG A 172 -18.62 10.35 1.37
N ASP A 173 -18.08 9.17 1.11
CA ASP A 173 -16.63 8.88 1.02
C ASP A 173 -16.27 8.29 -0.35
N VAL A 174 -15.39 8.97 -1.08
CA VAL A 174 -14.89 8.52 -2.38
C VAL A 174 -13.40 8.20 -2.27
N LEU A 175 -13.02 6.93 -2.44
CA LEU A 175 -11.63 6.48 -2.45
C LEU A 175 -11.10 6.38 -3.89
N LEU A 176 -10.23 7.30 -4.29
CA LEU A 176 -9.46 7.18 -5.53
C LEU A 176 -8.36 6.11 -5.38
N SER A 177 -8.35 5.16 -6.30
CA SER A 177 -7.37 4.06 -6.35
C SER A 177 -7.21 3.54 -7.80
N GLY A 178 -6.92 2.25 -7.98
CA GLY A 178 -6.58 1.63 -9.26
C GLY A 178 -5.20 1.01 -9.18
N GLY A 179 -4.35 1.34 -10.14
CA GLY A 179 -2.91 1.26 -10.01
C GLY A 179 -2.42 2.26 -8.98
N ASP A 180 -2.19 3.52 -9.39
CA ASP A 180 -1.87 4.60 -8.46
C ASP A 180 -2.38 5.97 -8.95
N PRO A 181 -3.38 6.58 -8.28
CA PRO A 181 -3.98 7.86 -8.70
C PRO A 181 -2.97 9.00 -8.84
N LEU A 182 -1.87 8.99 -8.07
CA LEU A 182 -0.88 10.06 -8.13
C LEU A 182 -0.01 10.02 -9.41
N LEU A 183 -0.19 9.01 -10.27
CA LEU A 183 0.37 9.03 -11.63
C LEU A 183 -0.48 9.79 -12.65
N LEU A 184 -1.71 10.17 -12.30
CA LEU A 184 -2.45 11.13 -13.11
C LEU A 184 -1.68 12.47 -13.11
N SER A 185 -1.74 13.17 -14.25
CA SER A 185 -1.20 14.52 -14.34
C SER A 185 -1.93 15.45 -13.36
N ASP A 186 -1.25 16.51 -12.93
CA ASP A 186 -1.80 17.51 -12.03
C ASP A 186 -3.14 18.07 -12.53
N ASN A 187 -3.24 18.39 -13.83
CA ASN A 187 -4.50 18.85 -14.43
C ASN A 187 -5.63 17.82 -14.34
N LYS A 188 -5.35 16.52 -14.56
CA LYS A 188 -6.35 15.46 -14.44
C LYS A 188 -6.81 15.29 -12.98
N LEU A 189 -5.90 15.36 -12.03
CA LEU A 189 -6.23 15.30 -10.60
C LEU A 189 -7.04 16.53 -10.15
N ASP A 190 -6.60 17.74 -10.53
CA ASP A 190 -7.31 19.00 -10.22
C ASP A 190 -8.73 18.99 -10.76
N THR A 191 -8.92 18.51 -12.00
CA THR A 191 -10.25 18.37 -12.63
C THR A 191 -11.11 17.34 -11.90
N LEU A 192 -10.58 16.14 -11.64
CA LEU A 192 -11.34 15.07 -11.00
C LEU A 192 -11.75 15.44 -9.57
N LEU A 193 -10.81 15.92 -8.77
CA LEU A 193 -11.08 16.35 -7.39
C LEU A 193 -12.05 17.54 -7.36
N GLY A 194 -11.90 18.49 -8.30
CA GLY A 194 -12.82 19.61 -8.45
C GLY A 194 -14.26 19.18 -8.74
N ARG A 195 -14.45 18.18 -9.59
CA ARG A 195 -15.79 17.61 -9.86
C ARG A 195 -16.37 16.90 -8.66
N LEU A 196 -15.60 16.06 -7.98
CA LEU A 196 -16.08 15.36 -6.77
C LEU A 196 -16.46 16.35 -5.66
N LYS A 197 -15.68 17.42 -5.49
CA LYS A 197 -15.98 18.49 -4.53
C LYS A 197 -17.28 19.25 -4.80
N GLN A 198 -17.76 19.28 -6.04
CA GLN A 198 -19.05 19.93 -6.38
C GLN A 198 -20.27 19.10 -5.95
N ILE A 199 -20.08 17.81 -5.68
CA ILE A 199 -21.15 16.90 -5.25
C ILE A 199 -21.40 17.13 -3.75
N LYS A 200 -22.55 17.73 -3.41
CA LYS A 200 -22.84 18.23 -2.05
C LYS A 200 -22.78 17.18 -0.95
N HIS A 201 -23.17 15.94 -1.25
CA HIS A 201 -23.19 14.83 -0.28
C HIS A 201 -21.83 14.14 -0.14
N VAL A 202 -20.86 14.41 -1.01
CA VAL A 202 -19.49 13.91 -0.85
C VAL A 202 -18.76 14.77 0.18
N GLU A 203 -18.49 14.21 1.35
CA GLU A 203 -17.90 14.92 2.48
C GLU A 203 -16.38 15.00 2.40
N PHE A 204 -15.74 13.94 1.90
CA PHE A 204 -14.29 13.88 1.74
C PHE A 204 -13.88 12.88 0.65
N VAL A 205 -12.68 13.11 0.11
CA VAL A 205 -12.05 12.19 -0.84
C VAL A 205 -10.82 11.58 -0.18
N ARG A 206 -10.61 10.28 -0.43
CA ARG A 206 -9.41 9.57 0.01
C ARG A 206 -8.61 9.11 -1.19
N ILE A 207 -7.29 9.00 -1.04
CA ILE A 207 -6.38 8.52 -2.07
C ILE A 207 -5.59 7.34 -1.51
N GLY A 208 -5.65 6.19 -2.18
CA GLY A 208 -4.73 5.08 -1.93
C GLY A 208 -3.55 5.18 -2.89
N SER A 209 -2.33 5.39 -2.36
CA SER A 209 -1.15 5.61 -3.21
C SER A 209 0.12 5.01 -2.61
N ARG A 210 0.91 4.33 -3.44
CA ARG A 210 2.28 3.91 -3.13
C ARG A 210 3.32 4.86 -3.72
N ILE A 211 2.93 5.92 -4.43
CA ILE A 211 3.84 6.93 -4.99
C ILE A 211 4.76 7.56 -3.96
N PRO A 212 4.37 7.95 -2.73
CA PRO A 212 5.33 8.50 -1.78
C PRO A 212 6.51 7.55 -1.53
N ILE A 213 6.29 6.24 -1.64
CA ILE A 213 7.29 5.19 -1.43
C ILE A 213 8.06 4.87 -2.73
N PHE A 214 7.39 4.77 -3.88
CA PHE A 214 8.05 4.40 -5.13
C PHE A 214 8.67 5.56 -5.89
N LEU A 215 8.16 6.76 -5.67
CA LEU A 215 8.44 7.96 -6.45
C LEU A 215 8.16 9.22 -5.60
N PRO A 216 8.85 9.42 -4.46
CA PRO A 216 8.63 10.58 -3.59
C PRO A 216 8.78 11.92 -4.33
N GLN A 217 9.53 11.95 -5.43
CA GLN A 217 9.70 13.11 -6.32
C GLN A 217 8.38 13.62 -6.90
N ARG A 218 7.33 12.78 -6.98
CA ARG A 218 6.01 13.19 -7.48
C ARG A 218 5.25 14.08 -6.50
N ILE A 219 5.67 14.12 -5.23
CA ILE A 219 5.09 14.97 -4.19
C ILE A 219 5.69 16.38 -4.28
N THR A 220 5.30 17.10 -5.32
CA THR A 220 5.76 18.46 -5.60
C THR A 220 4.91 19.50 -4.85
N PRO A 221 5.39 20.76 -4.72
CA PRO A 221 4.57 21.86 -4.20
C PRO A 221 3.24 22.02 -4.94
N GLU A 222 3.23 21.92 -6.28
CA GLU A 222 2.06 22.12 -7.12
C GLU A 222 1.00 21.04 -6.86
N LEU A 223 1.42 19.77 -6.70
CA LEU A 223 0.51 18.71 -6.29
C LEU A 223 -0.09 19.01 -4.91
N CYS A 224 0.73 19.44 -3.96
CA CYS A 224 0.28 19.77 -2.61
C CYS A 224 -0.76 20.91 -2.61
N ASP A 225 -0.56 21.93 -3.45
CA ASP A 225 -1.52 23.03 -3.63
C ASP A 225 -2.85 22.55 -4.21
N ILE A 226 -2.84 21.61 -5.15
CA ILE A 226 -4.06 20.97 -5.68
C ILE A 226 -4.80 20.20 -4.58
N LEU A 227 -4.09 19.40 -3.78
CA LEU A 227 -4.71 18.65 -2.68
C LEU A 227 -5.32 19.60 -1.63
N LYS A 228 -4.62 20.68 -1.30
CA LYS A 228 -5.10 21.72 -0.36
C LYS A 228 -6.33 22.45 -0.90
N LYS A 229 -6.35 22.79 -2.20
CA LYS A 229 -7.47 23.45 -2.87
C LYS A 229 -8.77 22.64 -2.80
N HIS A 230 -8.69 21.31 -2.87
CA HIS A 230 -9.86 20.43 -2.94
C HIS A 230 -10.23 19.72 -1.64
N GLY A 231 -9.50 19.96 -0.54
CA GLY A 231 -9.72 19.27 0.73
C GLY A 231 -11.13 19.43 1.33
N PRO A 232 -11.50 18.52 2.27
CA PRO A 232 -10.61 17.58 2.96
C PRO A 232 -10.22 16.33 2.14
N ILE A 233 -8.91 16.11 1.97
CA ILE A 233 -8.33 14.92 1.33
C ILE A 233 -7.60 14.09 2.38
N TRP A 234 -7.83 12.77 2.39
CA TRP A 234 -7.03 11.82 3.18
C TRP A 234 -6.19 10.95 2.26
N MET A 235 -5.07 10.43 2.76
CA MET A 235 -4.25 9.51 1.97
C MET A 235 -3.81 8.31 2.78
N SER A 236 -4.00 7.12 2.22
CA SER A 236 -3.40 5.88 2.73
C SER A 236 -2.20 5.52 1.87
N ILE A 237 -1.01 5.51 2.48
CA ILE A 237 0.24 5.09 1.85
C ILE A 237 0.55 3.62 2.15
N HIS A 238 1.42 3.00 1.36
CA HIS A 238 1.68 1.55 1.43
C HIS A 238 3.17 1.23 1.66
N VAL A 239 3.64 1.43 2.89
CA VAL A 239 4.93 0.97 3.41
C VAL A 239 4.77 -0.42 4.04
N ASN A 240 5.67 -1.35 3.75
CA ASN A 240 5.70 -2.71 4.31
C ASN A 240 6.95 -3.02 5.11
N HIS A 241 8.06 -2.31 4.90
CA HIS A 241 9.31 -2.62 5.58
C HIS A 241 10.03 -1.34 6.05
N PRO A 242 10.70 -1.34 7.23
CA PRO A 242 11.43 -0.16 7.73
C PRO A 242 12.48 0.40 6.76
N LYS A 243 13.06 -0.44 5.88
CA LYS A 243 14.03 -0.02 4.85
C LYS A 243 13.41 0.91 3.79
N GLU A 244 12.08 0.92 3.65
CA GLU A 244 11.37 1.85 2.75
C GLU A 244 11.23 3.25 3.36
N CYS A 245 11.47 3.41 4.67
CA CYS A 245 11.49 4.71 5.33
C CYS A 245 12.83 5.42 5.04
N THR A 246 12.85 6.25 4.00
CA THR A 246 14.00 7.07 3.59
C THR A 246 13.79 8.55 3.93
N HIS A 247 14.85 9.35 3.81
CA HIS A 247 14.75 10.81 3.95
C HIS A 247 13.80 11.43 2.90
N GLU A 248 13.80 10.94 1.67
CA GLU A 248 12.93 11.41 0.60
C GLU A 248 11.45 11.06 0.85
N LEU A 249 11.15 9.84 1.30
CA LEU A 249 9.79 9.47 1.71
C LEU A 249 9.33 10.33 2.90
N ARG A 250 10.21 10.56 3.89
CA ARG A 250 9.91 11.46 5.02
C ARG A 250 9.55 12.86 4.52
N SER A 251 10.36 13.44 3.64
CA SER A 251 10.11 14.77 3.07
C SER A 251 8.78 14.83 2.31
N ALA A 252 8.47 13.80 1.53
CA ALA A 252 7.20 13.66 0.84
C ALA A 252 6.01 13.61 1.82
N CYS A 253 6.08 12.78 2.87
CA CYS A 253 5.06 12.70 3.91
C CYS A 253 4.91 14.03 4.66
N GLU A 254 6.00 14.76 4.93
CA GLU A 254 5.95 16.06 5.57
C GLU A 254 5.23 17.10 4.71
N ARG A 255 5.53 17.14 3.40
CA ARG A 255 4.83 18.03 2.44
C ARG A 255 3.33 17.74 2.40
N LEU A 256 2.94 16.47 2.29
CA LEU A 256 1.53 16.06 2.31
C LEU A 256 0.84 16.46 3.61
N SER A 257 1.49 16.21 4.75
CA SER A 257 0.96 16.56 6.08
C SER A 257 0.78 18.07 6.22
N TYR A 258 1.73 18.88 5.74
CA TYR A 258 1.64 20.35 5.76
C TYR A 258 0.65 20.93 4.74
N ALA A 259 0.33 20.18 3.68
CA ALA A 259 -0.78 20.49 2.78
C ALA A 259 -2.15 20.22 3.43
N GLY A 260 -2.18 19.67 4.65
CA GLY A 260 -3.40 19.36 5.40
C GLY A 260 -3.98 17.98 5.10
N VAL A 261 -3.20 17.07 4.49
CA VAL A 261 -3.63 15.69 4.18
C VAL A 261 -3.30 14.77 5.37
N PRO A 262 -4.29 14.22 6.08
CA PRO A 262 -4.02 13.19 7.08
C PRO A 262 -3.52 11.91 6.42
N LEU A 263 -2.42 11.36 6.94
CA LEU A 263 -1.76 10.19 6.38
C LEU A 263 -2.00 8.94 7.23
N GLY A 264 -2.55 7.91 6.59
CA GLY A 264 -2.61 6.54 7.09
C GLY A 264 -1.61 5.64 6.37
N ASN A 265 -1.21 4.53 6.99
CA ASN A 265 -0.45 3.47 6.31
C ASN A 265 -1.21 2.15 6.31
N GLN A 266 -1.25 1.52 5.13
CA GLN A 266 -1.77 0.19 4.89
C GLN A 266 -0.60 -0.73 4.55
N SER A 267 -0.18 -1.58 5.47
CA SER A 267 0.78 -2.65 5.20
C SER A 267 0.03 -3.93 4.84
N VAL A 268 0.66 -4.81 4.09
CA VAL A 268 0.27 -6.21 3.91
C VAL A 268 1.26 -7.07 4.69
N LEU A 269 0.76 -8.05 5.43
CA LEU A 269 1.56 -9.04 6.13
C LEU A 269 2.11 -10.03 5.11
N LEU A 270 3.41 -9.98 4.89
CA LEU A 270 4.12 -10.69 3.84
C LEU A 270 5.24 -11.53 4.45
N LYS A 271 5.21 -12.82 4.14
CA LYS A 271 6.24 -13.79 4.56
C LYS A 271 7.62 -13.35 4.11
N ASP A 272 8.60 -13.46 5.01
CA ASP A 272 10.01 -13.09 4.81
C ASP A 272 10.21 -11.59 4.45
N VAL A 273 9.21 -10.74 4.69
CA VAL A 273 9.29 -9.30 4.47
C VAL A 273 9.03 -8.57 5.77
N ASN A 274 7.88 -8.79 6.40
CA ASN A 274 7.48 -8.07 7.62
C ASN A 274 6.70 -8.93 8.62
N ASP A 275 6.80 -10.25 8.49
CA ASP A 275 6.18 -11.25 9.35
C ASP A 275 6.96 -11.48 10.68
N SER A 276 7.42 -10.40 11.30
CA SER A 276 8.08 -10.39 12.60
C SER A 276 7.62 -9.20 13.43
N VAL A 277 7.48 -9.41 14.74
CA VAL A 277 7.12 -8.37 15.70
C VAL A 277 8.16 -7.25 15.69
N GLU A 278 9.45 -7.59 15.64
CA GLU A 278 10.57 -6.65 15.67
C GLU A 278 10.57 -5.75 14.43
N ILE A 279 10.35 -6.34 13.24
CA ILE A 279 10.28 -5.59 11.98
C ILE A 279 9.07 -4.65 12.01
N MET A 280 7.90 -5.16 12.38
CA MET A 280 6.68 -4.35 12.44
C MET A 280 6.77 -3.24 13.49
N LYS A 281 7.38 -3.51 14.65
CA LYS A 281 7.61 -2.49 15.69
C LYS A 281 8.53 -1.38 15.21
N SER A 282 9.57 -1.72 14.45
CA SER A 282 10.43 -0.74 13.80
C SER A 282 9.66 0.06 12.73
N LEU A 283 8.85 -0.61 11.91
CA LEU A 283 8.09 0.03 10.85
C LEU A 283 7.10 1.07 11.41
N ILE A 284 6.24 0.66 12.34
CA ILE A 284 5.24 1.56 12.92
C ILE A 284 5.87 2.74 13.66
N HIS A 285 7.03 2.54 14.29
CA HIS A 285 7.76 3.62 14.94
C HIS A 285 8.24 4.65 13.90
N ARG A 286 8.87 4.19 12.81
CA ARG A 286 9.32 5.06 11.70
C ARG A 286 8.16 5.77 11.00
N LEU A 287 7.01 5.10 10.84
CA LEU A 287 5.80 5.72 10.29
C LEU A 287 5.35 6.93 11.13
N LEU A 288 5.32 6.78 12.46
CA LEU A 288 4.99 7.90 13.34
C LEU A 288 6.01 9.04 13.27
N MET A 289 7.31 8.74 13.10
CA MET A 289 8.35 9.76 12.88
C MET A 289 8.13 10.57 11.58
N MET A 290 7.33 10.06 10.65
CA MET A 290 6.93 10.75 9.41
C MET A 290 5.51 11.34 9.46
N ARG A 291 4.85 11.34 10.64
CA ARG A 291 3.44 11.74 10.83
C ARG A 291 2.45 10.87 10.04
N VAL A 292 2.78 9.60 9.84
CA VAL A 292 1.91 8.61 9.18
C VAL A 292 1.36 7.68 10.25
N ARG A 293 0.03 7.62 10.37
CA ARG A 293 -0.64 6.71 11.32
C ARG A 293 -0.74 5.31 10.75
N PRO A 294 -0.22 4.25 11.40
CA PRO A 294 -0.52 2.87 11.01
C PRO A 294 -2.04 2.65 11.05
N TYR A 295 -2.63 2.31 9.91
CA TYR A 295 -4.07 2.17 9.74
C TYR A 295 -4.46 0.70 9.71
N TYR A 296 -3.99 -0.04 8.70
CA TYR A 296 -4.24 -1.47 8.57
C TYR A 296 -2.96 -2.27 8.42
N LEU A 297 -2.96 -3.45 9.01
CA LEU A 297 -2.14 -4.59 8.59
C LEU A 297 -3.11 -5.57 7.92
N TYR A 298 -3.00 -5.72 6.61
CA TYR A 298 -3.81 -6.69 5.86
C TYR A 298 -3.18 -8.07 5.93
N GLN A 299 -3.99 -9.10 6.14
CA GLN A 299 -3.61 -10.44 5.70
C GLN A 299 -3.38 -10.40 4.19
N CYS A 300 -2.36 -11.11 3.69
CA CYS A 300 -2.13 -11.20 2.25
C CYS A 300 -3.32 -11.88 1.56
N ASP A 301 -3.90 -11.18 0.59
CA ASP A 301 -5.06 -11.65 -0.17
C ASP A 301 -4.75 -12.93 -0.96
N LEU A 302 -5.80 -13.71 -1.23
CA LEU A 302 -5.75 -14.96 -2.02
C LEU A 302 -5.64 -14.68 -3.53
N VAL A 303 -4.71 -13.83 -3.93
CA VAL A 303 -4.45 -13.48 -5.34
C VAL A 303 -3.68 -14.61 -6.01
N THR A 304 -3.96 -14.89 -7.28
CA THR A 304 -3.22 -15.90 -8.06
C THR A 304 -1.70 -15.74 -7.91
N GLY A 305 -1.03 -16.81 -7.46
CA GLY A 305 0.40 -16.90 -7.22
C GLY A 305 0.96 -15.90 -6.21
N SER A 306 0.21 -15.62 -5.15
CA SER A 306 0.70 -14.91 -3.96
C SER A 306 1.06 -15.86 -2.80
N GLU A 307 0.82 -17.17 -2.92
CA GLU A 307 1.03 -18.17 -1.88
C GLU A 307 2.37 -18.07 -1.15
N HIS A 308 3.45 -17.84 -1.89
CA HIS A 308 4.79 -17.70 -1.31
C HIS A 308 4.96 -16.46 -0.40
N PHE A 309 4.05 -15.48 -0.46
CA PHE A 309 3.96 -14.36 0.48
C PHE A 309 2.98 -14.57 1.62
N ARG A 310 2.08 -15.57 1.54
CA ARG A 310 1.03 -15.76 2.54
C ARG A 310 1.63 -16.24 3.86
N THR A 311 1.01 -15.80 4.94
CA THR A 311 1.32 -16.20 6.32
C THR A 311 0.09 -16.84 6.95
N GLU A 312 0.30 -17.66 7.98
CA GLU A 312 -0.77 -18.10 8.86
C GLU A 312 -1.37 -16.89 9.61
N VAL A 313 -2.69 -16.89 9.83
CA VAL A 313 -3.39 -15.80 10.54
C VAL A 313 -2.85 -15.61 11.97
N THR A 314 -2.36 -16.69 12.59
CA THR A 314 -1.72 -16.67 13.91
C THR A 314 -0.50 -15.73 13.94
N LYS A 315 0.20 -15.54 12.82
CA LYS A 315 1.32 -14.60 12.73
C LYS A 315 0.89 -13.15 12.86
N GLY A 316 -0.23 -12.78 12.24
CA GLY A 316 -0.81 -11.44 12.41
C GLY A 316 -1.27 -11.18 13.84
N LEU A 317 -1.87 -12.18 14.49
CA LEU A 317 -2.23 -12.13 15.92
C LEU A 317 -1.01 -11.94 16.82
N GLU A 318 0.04 -12.72 16.61
CA GLU A 318 1.33 -12.61 17.32
C GLU A 318 1.91 -11.19 17.20
N ILE A 319 1.87 -10.61 16.00
CA ILE A 319 2.32 -9.24 15.75
C ILE A 319 1.47 -8.24 16.54
N ILE A 320 0.14 -8.28 16.44
CA ILE A 320 -0.71 -7.32 17.17
C ILE A 320 -0.54 -7.45 18.69
N GLU A 321 -0.42 -8.68 19.21
CA GLU A 321 -0.13 -8.97 20.61
C GLU A 321 1.21 -8.35 21.03
N GLY A 322 2.29 -8.60 20.28
CA GLY A 322 3.63 -8.08 20.56
C GLY A 322 3.80 -6.56 20.35
N LEU A 323 2.82 -5.90 19.72
CA LEU A 323 2.77 -4.44 19.59
C LEU A 323 1.95 -3.79 20.70
N ARG A 324 0.74 -4.29 20.97
CA ARG A 324 -0.21 -3.68 21.92
C ARG A 324 0.40 -3.68 23.33
N GLY A 325 0.46 -2.50 23.96
CA GLY A 325 1.07 -2.35 25.30
C GLY A 325 2.61 -2.28 25.30
N HIS A 326 3.27 -2.75 24.24
CA HIS A 326 4.71 -2.71 24.08
C HIS A 326 5.23 -1.49 23.31
N THR A 327 4.33 -0.65 22.81
CA THR A 327 4.59 0.65 22.17
C THR A 327 3.38 1.58 22.30
N THR A 328 3.45 2.79 21.77
CA THR A 328 2.35 3.77 21.83
C THR A 328 1.08 3.27 21.15
N GLY A 329 -0.08 3.51 21.76
CA GLY A 329 -1.38 3.10 21.24
C GLY A 329 -1.72 3.69 19.87
N TYR A 330 -1.16 4.86 19.53
CA TYR A 330 -1.29 5.50 18.21
C TYR A 330 -0.67 4.68 17.08
N ALA A 331 0.28 3.80 17.40
CA ALA A 331 1.04 3.02 16.43
C ALA A 331 0.40 1.67 16.09
N ILE A 332 -0.65 1.24 16.81
CA ILE A 332 -1.18 -0.12 16.65
C ILE A 332 -2.21 -0.12 15.50
N PRO A 333 -1.89 -0.74 14.35
CA PRO A 333 -2.84 -0.85 13.26
C PRO A 333 -3.96 -1.83 13.64
N GLN A 334 -5.07 -1.79 12.89
CA GLN A 334 -6.05 -2.87 12.93
C GLN A 334 -5.55 -4.00 12.00
N TYR A 335 -5.37 -5.21 12.53
CA TYR A 335 -5.13 -6.37 11.67
C TYR A 335 -6.46 -6.83 11.08
N VAL A 336 -6.52 -6.96 9.77
CA VAL A 336 -7.76 -7.25 9.04
C VAL A 336 -7.53 -8.32 7.98
N ILE A 337 -8.57 -9.13 7.76
CA ILE A 337 -8.68 -10.02 6.61
C ILE A 337 -9.76 -9.41 5.71
N ASP A 338 -9.43 -9.12 4.44
CA ASP A 338 -10.48 -8.80 3.46
C ASP A 338 -11.17 -10.10 3.08
N ALA A 339 -12.42 -10.25 3.51
CA ALA A 339 -13.14 -11.51 3.42
C ALA A 339 -13.33 -11.92 1.95
N PRO A 340 -12.97 -13.17 1.59
CA PRO A 340 -13.11 -13.65 0.22
C PRO A 340 -14.53 -13.45 -0.33
N GLY A 341 -14.64 -13.08 -1.60
CA GLY A 341 -15.93 -12.84 -2.25
C GLY A 341 -16.60 -11.52 -1.86
N GLY A 342 -15.85 -10.57 -1.28
CA GLY A 342 -16.34 -9.20 -1.07
C GLY A 342 -17.07 -8.96 0.24
N GLY A 343 -16.91 -9.83 1.24
CA GLY A 343 -17.50 -9.62 2.58
C GLY A 343 -16.91 -8.43 3.35
N GLY A 344 -15.81 -7.86 2.85
CA GLY A 344 -15.18 -6.67 3.40
C GLY A 344 -14.15 -6.95 4.48
N LYS A 345 -13.64 -5.90 5.10
CA LYS A 345 -12.48 -5.95 6.00
C LYS A 345 -12.92 -6.35 7.41
N ILE A 346 -12.65 -7.59 7.78
CA ILE A 346 -13.01 -8.13 9.09
C ILE A 346 -11.79 -8.02 10.03
N PRO A 347 -11.91 -7.32 11.18
CA PRO A 347 -10.81 -7.21 12.11
C PRO A 347 -10.58 -8.48 12.90
N VAL A 348 -9.30 -8.79 13.09
CA VAL A 348 -8.83 -9.93 13.87
C VAL A 348 -7.94 -9.38 14.99
N ASN A 349 -8.25 -9.73 16.24
CA ASN A 349 -7.56 -9.21 17.42
C ASN A 349 -7.15 -10.35 18.35
N PRO A 350 -6.07 -10.17 19.13
CA PRO A 350 -5.79 -11.06 20.26
C PRO A 350 -6.93 -11.07 21.27
N GLN A 351 -7.13 -12.22 21.93
CA GLN A 351 -8.18 -12.36 22.92
C GLN A 351 -7.73 -11.79 24.27
N TYR A 352 -8.19 -10.57 24.56
CA TYR A 352 -7.97 -9.90 25.85
C TYR A 352 -9.11 -10.12 26.85
N VAL A 353 -10.32 -10.43 26.39
CA VAL A 353 -11.46 -10.80 27.25
C VAL A 353 -11.40 -12.31 27.53
N GLU A 354 -11.12 -12.71 28.76
CA GLU A 354 -11.08 -14.13 29.13
C GLU A 354 -12.48 -14.67 29.42
N LYS A 355 -13.33 -13.86 30.06
CA LYS A 355 -14.71 -14.21 30.43
C LYS A 355 -15.54 -12.94 30.55
N MET A 356 -16.83 -13.02 30.21
CA MET A 356 -17.80 -11.93 30.43
C MET A 356 -19.14 -12.53 30.82
N ASP A 357 -19.81 -11.93 31.80
CA ASP A 357 -21.20 -12.21 32.15
C ASP A 357 -22.01 -10.91 32.28
N SER A 358 -23.22 -10.98 32.84
CA SER A 358 -24.14 -9.82 32.94
C SER A 358 -23.71 -8.74 33.94
N LYS A 359 -22.68 -8.96 34.75
CA LYS A 359 -22.24 -8.05 35.85
C LYS A 359 -20.76 -7.74 35.81
N GLU A 360 -19.96 -8.57 35.15
CA GLU A 360 -18.51 -8.42 35.15
C GLU A 360 -17.84 -8.92 33.88
N VAL A 361 -16.67 -8.34 33.60
CA VAL A 361 -15.73 -8.81 32.58
C VAL A 361 -14.36 -9.07 33.19
N HIS A 362 -13.77 -10.21 32.81
CA HIS A 362 -12.42 -10.63 33.15
C HIS A 362 -11.51 -10.41 31.94
N LEU A 363 -10.43 -9.67 32.17
CA LEU A 363 -9.52 -9.19 31.14
C LEU A 363 -8.09 -9.63 31.46
N ARG A 364 -7.27 -9.86 30.42
CA ARG A 364 -5.81 -9.87 30.54
C ARG A 364 -5.21 -8.67 29.84
N ASN A 365 -4.14 -8.10 30.39
CA ASN A 365 -3.36 -7.07 29.70
C ASN A 365 -2.21 -7.69 28.88
N TYR A 366 -1.37 -6.83 28.28
CA TYR A 366 -0.19 -7.23 27.50
C TYR A 366 0.88 -7.97 28.30
N ALA A 367 0.92 -7.78 29.63
CA ALA A 367 1.83 -8.46 30.55
C ALA A 367 1.26 -9.80 31.07
N GLY A 368 0.05 -10.19 30.64
CA GLY A 368 -0.65 -11.37 31.13
C GLY A 368 -1.30 -11.19 32.51
N GLU A 369 -1.29 -9.97 33.06
CA GLU A 369 -1.94 -9.66 34.33
C GLU A 369 -3.45 -9.65 34.16
N LYS A 370 -4.16 -10.23 35.15
CA LYS A 370 -5.60 -10.40 35.11
C LYS A 370 -6.31 -9.27 35.86
N TYR A 371 -7.37 -8.76 35.25
CA TYR A 371 -8.20 -7.69 35.80
C TYR A 371 -9.66 -8.08 35.74
N LYS A 372 -10.43 -7.52 36.66
CA LYS A 372 -11.88 -7.66 36.73
C LYS A 372 -12.50 -6.28 36.72
N TYR A 373 -13.43 -6.05 35.81
CA TYR A 373 -14.21 -4.81 35.72
C TYR A 373 -15.69 -5.12 35.95
N LEU A 374 -16.27 -4.46 36.95
CA LEU A 374 -17.69 -4.58 37.32
C LEU A 374 -18.48 -3.46 36.64
N PHE A 375 -19.68 -3.75 36.15
CA PHE A 375 -20.58 -2.75 35.55
C PHE A 375 -22.02 -2.93 35.99
#